data_AF-A0AAD4F9N8-F1
#
_entry.id   AF-A0AAD4F9N8-F1
#
_cell.length_a   1.000
_cell.length_b   1.000
_cell.length_c   1.000
_cell.angle_alpha   90.00
_cell.angle_beta   90.00
_cell.angle_gamma   90.00
#
_symmetry.space_group_name_H-M   'P 1'
#
loop_
_entity.id
_entity.type
_entity.pdbx_description
1 polymer ?
#
loop_
_entity_poly.entity_id
_entity_poly.type
_entity_poly.pdbx_seq_one_letter_code
_entity_poly.pdbx_strand_id
1 'polypeptide(L)'
;MSTHLPMARVLLDAHTYPMSSTCTPATPMANLTISQHRRWNAQLLNRDTSKPATSLNPLATAWIQFQVHNWFQHENSASETYNVQLPEGDQWASPDGTMKIYKKTQPDIAWNGTDSIAPAYKNTNTHTHWWDGSQIYGSTELRTTELGGQSKNGKLTVDAQNIATLLPRDSNRIP
;
A
#
# COMPACT_ATOMS: atom_id res chain seq x y z
N MET A 1 -37.21 -39.85 24.63
CA MET A 1 -36.11 -39.56 23.70
C MET A 1 -36.66 -38.88 22.46
N SER A 2 -36.51 -37.56 22.37
CA SER A 2 -36.38 -36.78 21.12
C SER A 2 -36.31 -35.31 21.53
N THR A 3 -35.10 -34.76 21.63
CA THR A 3 -34.86 -33.35 21.90
C THR A 3 -34.71 -32.64 20.56
N HIS A 4 -35.73 -31.91 20.13
CA HIS A 4 -35.62 -30.91 19.07
C HIS A 4 -34.99 -29.63 19.66
N LEU A 5 -33.81 -29.27 19.16
CA LEU A 5 -33.22 -27.95 19.36
C LEU A 5 -33.68 -27.04 18.22
N PRO A 6 -34.17 -25.82 18.47
CA PRO A 6 -34.48 -24.88 17.40
C PRO A 6 -33.18 -24.31 16.82
N MET A 7 -33.08 -24.26 15.49
CA MET A 7 -31.99 -23.56 14.80
C MET A 7 -32.09 -22.06 15.05
N ALA A 8 -31.08 -21.50 15.70
CA ALA A 8 -30.88 -20.07 15.80
C ALA A 8 -30.52 -19.53 14.40
N ARG A 9 -31.44 -18.79 13.79
CA ARG A 9 -31.22 -18.02 12.57
C ARG A 9 -30.42 -16.78 12.97
N VAL A 10 -29.10 -16.83 12.79
CA VAL A 10 -28.23 -15.64 12.96
C VAL A 10 -28.55 -14.69 11.80
N LEU A 11 -29.34 -13.66 12.09
CA LEU A 11 -29.48 -12.49 11.23
C LEU A 11 -28.12 -11.78 11.18
N LEU A 12 -27.48 -11.82 10.02
CA LEU A 12 -26.30 -11.03 9.73
C LEU A 12 -26.81 -9.61 9.40
N ASP A 13 -27.09 -8.80 10.42
CA ASP A 13 -27.27 -7.36 10.25
C ASP A 13 -25.90 -6.74 9.96
N ALA A 14 -25.48 -6.83 8.70
CA ALA A 14 -24.44 -5.97 8.16
C ALA A 14 -25.01 -4.55 8.13
N HIS A 15 -24.90 -3.83 9.24
CA HIS A 15 -25.04 -2.39 9.25
C HIS A 15 -23.89 -1.81 8.41
N THR A 16 -24.15 -1.63 7.12
CA THR A 16 -23.34 -0.76 6.26
C THR A 16 -23.51 0.65 6.80
N TYR A 17 -22.61 1.06 7.70
CA TYR A 17 -22.56 2.46 8.12
C TYR A 17 -22.28 3.32 6.88
N PRO A 18 -23.14 4.30 6.55
CA PRO A 18 -22.85 5.21 5.46
C PRO A 18 -21.59 6.01 5.80
N MET A 19 -20.63 6.01 4.86
CA MET A 19 -19.36 6.77 4.91
C MET A 19 -19.56 8.29 5.11
N SER A 20 -20.79 8.79 5.12
CA SER A 20 -21.12 10.21 5.35
C SER A 20 -20.91 10.67 6.80
N SER A 21 -20.70 9.76 7.75
CA SER A 21 -20.69 10.10 9.19
C SER A 21 -19.29 10.21 9.82
N THR A 22 -18.21 9.95 9.07
CA THR A 22 -16.82 9.98 9.61
C THR A 22 -15.99 11.18 9.17
N CYS A 23 -16.49 12.02 8.26
CA CYS A 23 -15.74 13.17 7.75
C CYS A 23 -16.25 14.50 8.33
N THR A 24 -16.31 14.63 9.65
CA THR A 24 -16.22 15.97 10.25
C THR A 24 -14.76 16.40 10.12
N PRO A 25 -14.43 17.46 9.36
CA PRO A 25 -13.08 17.99 9.36
C PRO A 25 -12.74 18.32 10.81
N ALA A 26 -11.73 17.64 11.35
CA ALA A 26 -11.18 18.02 12.64
C ALA A 26 -10.90 19.53 12.58
N THR A 27 -11.24 20.26 13.64
CA THR A 27 -10.62 21.58 13.90
C THR A 27 -9.15 21.41 13.58
N PRO A 28 -8.55 22.19 12.66
CA PRO A 28 -7.25 21.85 12.07
C PRO A 28 -6.28 21.60 13.22
N MET A 29 -6.01 20.32 13.50
CA MET A 29 -5.03 19.94 14.50
C MET A 29 -3.76 20.58 14.00
N ALA A 30 -3.25 21.54 14.79
CA ALA A 30 -2.15 22.44 14.47
C ALA A 30 -1.36 21.94 13.27
N ASN A 31 -1.60 22.51 12.08
CA ASN A 31 -1.02 22.07 10.81
C ASN A 31 0.45 21.72 11.01
N LEU A 32 0.75 20.43 11.18
CA LEU A 32 2.10 19.98 11.37
C LEU A 32 2.80 20.21 10.04
N THR A 33 3.72 21.16 10.02
CA THR A 33 4.46 21.45 8.81
C THR A 33 5.26 20.20 8.43
N ILE A 34 5.46 19.99 7.14
CA ILE A 34 6.25 18.86 6.63
C ILE A 34 7.67 18.83 7.24
N SER A 35 8.22 19.98 7.65
CA SER A 35 9.47 20.09 8.40
C SER A 35 9.36 19.65 9.87
N GLN A 36 8.22 19.88 10.55
CA GLN A 36 7.99 19.31 11.88
C GLN A 36 7.92 17.78 11.82
N HIS A 37 7.32 17.20 10.78
CA HIS A 37 7.33 15.76 10.55
C HIS A 37 8.74 15.19 10.40
N ARG A 38 9.64 15.89 9.69
CA ARG A 38 11.06 15.46 9.59
C ARG A 38 11.73 15.38 10.96
N ARG A 39 11.50 16.38 11.81
CA ARG A 39 12.03 16.39 13.18
C ARG A 39 11.52 15.20 14.00
N TRP A 40 10.22 14.92 13.94
CA TRP A 40 9.64 13.78 14.66
C TRP A 40 10.15 12.44 14.13
N ASN A 41 10.31 12.29 12.82
CA ASN A 41 10.91 11.08 12.25
C ASN A 41 12.33 10.85 12.79
N ALA A 42 13.15 11.90 12.87
CA ALA A 42 14.49 11.82 13.43
C ALA A 42 14.50 11.44 14.93
N GLN A 43 13.52 11.91 15.69
CA GLN A 43 13.43 11.66 17.14
C GLN A 43 12.79 10.32 17.50
N LEU A 44 11.80 9.86 16.72
CA LEU A 44 10.94 8.74 17.09
C LEU A 44 11.15 7.48 16.25
N LEU A 45 11.49 7.63 14.96
CA LEU A 45 11.57 6.51 14.03
C LEU A 45 13.01 6.17 13.63
N ASN A 46 13.97 7.07 13.89
CA ASN A 46 15.35 6.81 13.60
C ASN A 46 15.86 5.62 14.42
N ARG A 47 16.45 4.65 13.75
CA ARG A 47 16.92 3.43 14.39
C ARG A 47 18.32 3.67 14.96
N ASP A 48 18.45 3.57 16.27
CA ASP A 48 19.75 3.59 16.96
C ASP A 48 20.41 2.20 17.00
N THR A 49 19.61 1.19 17.30
CA THR A 49 20.04 -0.18 17.59
C THR A 49 19.07 -1.17 16.97
N SER A 50 19.60 -2.32 16.57
CA SER A 50 18.78 -3.41 16.04
C SER A 50 18.11 -4.17 17.17
N LYS A 51 16.79 -4.02 17.31
CA LYS A 51 15.95 -4.85 18.18
C LYS A 51 15.40 -6.04 17.38
N PRO A 52 15.90 -7.27 17.56
CA PRO A 52 15.42 -8.42 16.80
C PRO A 52 14.05 -8.87 17.30
N ALA A 53 13.15 -9.18 16.37
CA ALA A 53 11.92 -9.91 16.69
C ALA A 53 12.25 -11.41 16.76
N THR A 54 12.44 -11.95 17.96
CA THR A 54 12.88 -13.35 18.14
C THR A 54 11.82 -14.40 17.78
N SER A 55 10.55 -13.99 17.67
CA SER A 55 9.43 -14.84 17.28
C SER A 55 9.22 -14.94 15.76
N LEU A 56 9.86 -14.06 14.97
CA LEU A 56 9.64 -13.97 13.52
C LEU A 56 10.95 -14.06 12.76
N ASN A 57 10.92 -14.79 11.66
CA ASN A 57 12.03 -14.82 10.72
C ASN A 57 11.89 -13.70 9.67
N PRO A 58 12.95 -13.39 8.90
CA PRO A 58 12.88 -12.38 7.84
C PRO A 58 11.90 -12.73 6.70
N LEU A 59 11.53 -14.00 6.51
CA LEU A 59 10.54 -14.38 5.51
C LEU A 59 9.15 -13.83 5.86
N ALA A 60 8.83 -13.69 7.15
CA ALA A 60 7.60 -13.02 7.58
C ALA A 60 7.56 -11.55 7.11
N THR A 61 8.70 -10.85 7.12
CA THR A 61 8.81 -9.49 6.59
C THR A 61 8.61 -9.44 5.09
N ALA A 62 9.23 -10.37 4.35
CA ALA A 62 9.02 -10.47 2.90
C ALA A 62 7.56 -10.82 2.56
N TRP A 63 6.95 -11.71 3.33
CA TRP A 63 5.56 -12.12 3.18
C TRP A 63 4.60 -10.96 3.37
N ILE A 64 4.71 -10.19 4.45
CA ILE A 64 3.77 -9.08 4.67
C ILE A 64 3.92 -7.98 3.61
N GLN A 65 5.13 -7.73 3.11
CA GLN A 65 5.32 -6.82 1.98
C GLN A 65 4.66 -7.37 0.71
N PHE A 66 4.83 -8.66 0.43
CA PHE A 66 4.17 -9.35 -0.68
C PHE A 66 2.64 -9.24 -0.59
N GLN A 67 2.08 -9.34 0.61
CA GLN A 67 0.65 -9.13 0.85
C GLN A 67 0.22 -7.67 0.61
N VAL A 68 0.98 -6.69 1.10
CA VAL A 68 0.69 -5.26 0.87
C VAL A 68 0.67 -4.92 -0.62
N HIS A 69 1.61 -5.49 -1.39
CA HIS A 69 1.61 -5.34 -2.85
C HIS A 69 0.34 -5.91 -3.51
N ASN A 70 -0.36 -6.87 -2.91
CA ASN A 70 -1.64 -7.33 -3.41
C ASN A 70 -2.79 -6.39 -3.05
N TRP A 71 -2.71 -5.71 -1.91
CA TRP A 71 -3.88 -5.06 -1.31
C TRP A 71 -4.05 -3.60 -1.72
N PHE A 72 -2.96 -2.82 -1.75
CA PHE A 72 -3.06 -1.39 -2.03
C PHE A 72 -1.74 -0.74 -2.43
N GLN A 73 -1.87 0.27 -3.28
CA GLN A 73 -0.84 1.26 -3.57
C GLN A 73 -1.56 2.54 -3.98
N HIS A 74 -1.27 3.67 -3.34
CA HIS A 74 -1.92 4.92 -3.71
C HIS A 74 -1.50 5.39 -5.10
N GLU A 75 -2.43 6.07 -5.78
CA GLU A 75 -2.11 6.78 -7.00
C GLU A 75 -1.18 7.95 -6.71
N ASN A 76 -0.17 8.08 -7.58
CA ASN A 76 0.83 9.12 -7.50
C ASN A 76 0.53 10.20 -8.52
N SER A 77 0.66 11.46 -8.10
CA SER A 77 0.61 12.61 -9.00
C SER A 77 1.69 12.50 -10.07
N ALA A 78 1.33 12.90 -11.29
CA ALA A 78 2.22 12.84 -12.44
C ALA A 78 3.33 13.91 -12.41
N SER A 79 3.09 15.04 -11.74
CA SER A 79 3.96 16.22 -11.78
C SER A 79 4.26 16.84 -10.43
N GLU A 80 3.42 16.61 -9.42
CA GLU A 80 3.59 17.27 -8.14
C GLU A 80 4.59 16.54 -7.25
N THR A 81 5.40 17.33 -6.55
CA THR A 81 6.42 16.86 -5.61
C THR A 81 6.29 17.58 -4.27
N TYR A 82 6.74 16.97 -3.18
CA TYR A 82 6.97 17.69 -1.93
C TYR A 82 8.46 18.01 -1.80
N ASN A 83 8.77 19.25 -1.45
CA ASN A 83 10.12 19.63 -1.01
C ASN A 83 10.06 19.90 0.49
N VAL A 84 10.67 19.00 1.26
CA VAL A 84 10.73 19.09 2.72
C VAL A 84 11.97 19.90 3.08
N GLN A 85 11.78 21.07 3.67
CA GLN A 85 12.90 21.85 4.21
C GLN A 85 13.50 21.08 5.39
N LEU A 86 14.79 20.77 5.31
CA LEU A 86 15.48 20.05 6.36
C LEU A 86 15.83 21.02 7.50
N PRO A 87 15.75 20.58 8.76
CA PRO A 87 16.30 21.35 9.86
C PRO A 87 17.82 21.48 9.73
N GLU A 88 18.38 22.54 10.33
CA GLU A 88 19.83 22.73 10.38
C GLU A 88 20.51 21.52 11.05
N GLY A 89 21.60 21.04 10.44
CA GLY A 89 22.35 19.87 10.94
C GLY A 89 21.68 18.51 10.68
N ASP A 90 20.63 18.42 9.85
CA ASP A 90 20.04 17.14 9.46
C ASP A 90 21.07 16.25 8.72
N GLN A 91 21.04 14.94 9.00
CA GLN A 91 21.95 13.96 8.41
C GLN A 91 21.59 13.59 6.96
N TRP A 92 20.42 13.98 6.47
CA TRP A 92 20.02 13.74 5.10
C TRP A 92 20.88 14.57 4.14
N ALA A 93 21.73 13.89 3.38
CA ALA A 93 22.59 14.53 2.40
C ALA A 93 21.76 15.05 1.21
N SER A 94 21.51 16.36 1.17
CA SER A 94 21.01 17.05 -0.02
C SER A 94 21.85 18.29 -0.34
N PRO A 95 22.24 18.51 -1.61
CA PRO A 95 22.98 19.70 -2.02
C PRO A 95 22.25 21.03 -1.74
N ASP A 96 20.91 21.00 -1.70
CA ASP A 96 20.05 22.18 -1.59
C ASP A 96 19.41 22.35 -0.20
N GLY A 97 19.77 21.50 0.78
CA GLY A 97 19.18 21.52 2.12
C GLY A 97 17.72 21.07 2.17
N THR A 98 17.21 20.43 1.12
CA THR A 98 15.83 19.91 1.07
C THR A 98 15.78 18.41 0.78
N MET A 99 14.73 17.74 1.27
CA MET A 99 14.42 16.38 0.86
C MET A 99 13.25 16.40 -0.13
N LYS A 100 13.53 15.98 -1.37
CA LYS A 100 12.53 15.89 -2.43
C LYS A 100 11.79 14.54 -2.38
N ILE A 101 10.48 14.60 -2.21
CA ILE A 101 9.57 13.46 -2.37
C ILE A 101 8.96 13.59 -3.76
N TYR A 102 9.40 12.69 -4.65
CA TYR A 102 9.23 12.84 -6.10
C TYR A 102 7.80 12.72 -6.62
N LYS A 103 6.86 12.20 -5.82
CA LYS A 103 5.47 12.12 -6.21
C LYS A 103 4.59 12.35 -4.99
N LYS A 104 3.71 13.35 -5.08
CA LYS A 104 2.60 13.48 -4.13
C LYS A 104 1.58 12.38 -4.36
N THR A 105 0.83 12.04 -3.32
CA THR A 105 -0.37 11.22 -3.48
C THR A 105 -1.43 12.02 -4.22
N GLN A 106 -2.05 11.43 -5.25
CA GLN A 106 -3.05 12.09 -6.07
C GLN A 106 -4.40 12.12 -5.33
N PRO A 107 -4.93 13.31 -4.97
CA PRO A 107 -6.30 13.39 -4.43
C PRO A 107 -7.30 12.98 -5.51
N ASP A 108 -8.37 12.32 -5.09
CA ASP A 108 -9.47 11.97 -5.99
C ASP A 108 -10.29 13.22 -6.37
N ILE A 109 -11.10 13.09 -7.41
CA ILE A 109 -11.97 14.18 -7.88
C ILE A 109 -12.98 14.51 -6.79
N ALA A 110 -12.95 15.75 -6.29
CA ALA A 110 -13.88 16.22 -5.29
C ALA A 110 -15.32 16.19 -5.84
N TRP A 111 -16.23 15.49 -5.16
CA TRP A 111 -17.64 15.42 -5.52
C TRP A 111 -18.44 16.56 -4.89
N ASN A 112 -18.07 16.96 -3.66
CA ASN A 112 -18.68 18.08 -2.95
C ASN A 112 -17.65 18.91 -2.17
N GLY A 113 -18.09 20.02 -1.56
CA GLY A 113 -17.21 20.95 -0.85
C GLY A 113 -16.44 20.33 0.34
N THR A 114 -16.92 19.23 0.92
CA THR A 114 -16.21 18.49 1.98
C THR A 114 -14.95 17.82 1.43
N ASP A 115 -15.01 17.27 0.22
CA ASP A 115 -13.89 16.57 -0.42
C ASP A 115 -12.75 17.54 -0.78
N SER A 116 -13.08 18.83 -0.95
CA SER A 116 -12.08 19.89 -1.15
C SER A 116 -11.27 20.20 0.12
N ILE A 117 -11.83 19.92 1.30
CA ILE A 117 -11.20 20.19 2.61
C ILE A 117 -10.52 18.93 3.17
N ALA A 118 -11.10 17.76 2.87
CA ALA A 118 -10.60 16.45 3.27
C ALA A 118 -10.66 15.49 2.07
N PRO A 119 -9.68 15.55 1.16
CA PRO A 119 -9.70 14.74 -0.05
C PRO A 119 -9.51 13.25 0.28
N ALA A 120 -10.25 12.41 -0.45
CA ALA A 120 -9.98 10.98 -0.49
C ALA A 120 -8.79 10.69 -1.44
N TYR A 121 -8.12 9.57 -1.19
CA TYR A 121 -6.99 9.11 -2.01
C TYR A 121 -7.25 7.70 -2.48
N LYS A 122 -7.39 7.52 -3.79
CA LYS A 122 -7.62 6.21 -4.37
C LYS A 122 -6.31 5.44 -4.55
N ASN A 123 -6.47 4.12 -4.61
CA ASN A 123 -5.38 3.23 -5.00
C ASN A 123 -5.28 3.16 -6.53
N THR A 124 -4.09 2.82 -7.03
CA THR A 124 -3.89 2.55 -8.44
C THR A 124 -4.74 1.35 -8.86
N ASN A 125 -5.26 1.44 -10.07
CA ASN A 125 -5.94 0.38 -10.80
C ASN A 125 -5.03 -0.81 -11.16
N THR A 126 -3.75 -0.75 -10.80
CA THR A 126 -2.80 -1.87 -10.92
C THR A 126 -2.86 -2.84 -9.76
N HIS A 127 -3.70 -2.61 -8.74
CA HIS A 127 -3.91 -3.50 -7.60
C HIS A 127 -5.39 -3.63 -7.28
N THR A 128 -5.80 -4.82 -6.86
CA THR A 128 -7.16 -5.11 -6.45
C THR A 128 -7.26 -5.00 -4.93
N HIS A 129 -8.34 -4.42 -4.40
CA HIS A 129 -8.53 -4.36 -2.94
C HIS A 129 -8.92 -5.73 -2.35
N TRP A 130 -9.12 -6.73 -3.19
CA TRP A 130 -9.46 -8.09 -2.83
C TRP A 130 -8.20 -8.88 -2.49
N TRP A 131 -8.37 -9.91 -1.66
CA TRP A 131 -7.31 -10.87 -1.42
C TRP A 131 -7.37 -11.99 -2.45
N ASP A 132 -6.93 -11.69 -3.67
CA ASP A 132 -7.10 -12.52 -4.87
C ASP A 132 -5.78 -13.01 -5.50
N GLY A 133 -4.62 -12.61 -4.97
CA GLY A 133 -3.34 -12.96 -5.54
C GLY A 133 -2.98 -12.18 -6.80
N SER A 134 -3.57 -11.01 -7.03
CA SER A 134 -3.23 -10.08 -8.11
C SER A 134 -1.74 -9.73 -8.22
N GLN A 135 -0.97 -9.84 -7.13
CA GLN A 135 0.49 -9.73 -7.18
C GLN A 135 1.17 -10.85 -8.01
N ILE A 136 0.52 -12.02 -8.16
CA ILE A 136 0.96 -13.15 -8.98
C ILE A 136 0.26 -13.14 -10.34
N TYR A 137 -1.05 -12.91 -10.35
CA TYR A 137 -1.88 -13.08 -11.54
C TYR A 137 -2.06 -11.80 -12.37
N GLY A 138 -1.67 -10.65 -11.82
CA GLY A 138 -1.96 -9.35 -12.38
C GLY A 138 -3.35 -8.84 -11.96
N SER A 139 -3.52 -7.53 -12.01
CA SER A 139 -4.76 -6.84 -11.61
C SER A 139 -5.66 -6.48 -12.78
N THR A 140 -5.28 -6.85 -14.00
CA THR A 140 -6.05 -6.62 -15.22
C THR A 140 -6.10 -7.90 -16.07
N GLU A 141 -7.15 -8.03 -16.88
CA GLU A 141 -7.29 -9.16 -17.80
C GLU A 141 -6.13 -9.23 -18.80
N LEU A 142 -5.69 -8.07 -19.31
CA LEU A 142 -4.53 -7.98 -20.20
C LEU A 142 -3.29 -8.56 -19.53
N ARG A 143 -2.96 -8.12 -18.31
CA ARG A 143 -1.78 -8.62 -17.58
C ARG A 143 -1.90 -10.09 -17.24
N THR A 144 -3.09 -10.55 -16.86
CA THR A 144 -3.36 -11.97 -16.59
C THR A 144 -3.14 -12.81 -17.85
N THR A 145 -3.59 -12.31 -19.00
CA THR A 145 -3.43 -12.97 -20.30
C THR A 145 -1.97 -12.94 -20.76
N GLU A 146 -1.20 -11.89 -20.50
CA GLU A 146 0.24 -11.88 -20.77
C GLU A 146 0.97 -12.96 -19.95
N LEU A 147 0.67 -13.05 -18.65
CA LEU A 147 1.28 -14.01 -17.73
C LEU A 147 0.85 -15.46 -18.01
N GLY A 148 -0.42 -15.64 -18.42
CA GLY A 148 -1.02 -16.94 -18.73
C GLY A 148 -1.00 -17.34 -20.20
N GLY A 149 -0.67 -16.44 -21.13
CA GLY A 149 -0.84 -16.66 -22.58
C GLY A 149 0.13 -17.67 -23.18
N GLN A 150 1.22 -17.96 -22.47
CA GLN A 150 2.16 -19.04 -22.78
C GLN A 150 1.93 -20.30 -21.92
N SER A 151 0.87 -20.31 -21.09
CA SER A 151 0.60 -21.39 -20.17
C SER A 151 0.20 -22.67 -20.90
N LYS A 152 0.79 -23.79 -20.47
CA LYS A 152 0.25 -25.12 -20.76
C LYS A 152 -0.48 -25.60 -19.50
N ASN A 153 -1.72 -26.04 -19.66
CA ASN A 153 -2.55 -26.57 -18.57
C ASN A 153 -2.79 -25.56 -17.41
N GLY A 154 -2.90 -24.26 -17.72
CA GLY A 154 -3.19 -23.22 -16.71
C GLY A 154 -2.05 -22.89 -15.76
N LYS A 155 -0.80 -23.22 -16.11
CA LYS A 155 0.40 -22.92 -15.31
C LYS A 155 1.07 -21.62 -15.72
N LEU A 156 1.55 -20.84 -14.76
CA LEU A 156 2.37 -19.67 -15.06
C LEU A 156 3.75 -20.07 -15.56
N THR A 157 4.26 -19.29 -16.52
CA THR A 157 5.65 -19.42 -16.98
C THR A 157 6.60 -18.97 -15.88
N VAL A 158 7.64 -19.75 -15.70
CA VAL A 158 8.68 -19.54 -14.70
C VAL A 158 10.01 -19.93 -15.31
N ASP A 159 11.07 -19.20 -14.96
CA ASP A 159 12.40 -19.54 -15.43
C ASP A 159 13.00 -20.62 -14.54
N ALA A 160 13.70 -21.58 -15.15
CA ALA A 160 14.47 -22.58 -14.43
C ALA A 160 15.94 -22.17 -14.39
N GLN A 161 16.44 -21.73 -13.23
CA GLN A 161 17.86 -21.46 -13.02
C GLN A 161 18.44 -22.39 -11.97
N ASN A 162 19.09 -23.48 -12.40
CA ASN A 162 19.97 -24.45 -11.71
C ASN A 162 19.67 -24.92 -10.26
N ILE A 163 18.73 -24.31 -9.55
CA ILE A 163 18.41 -24.46 -8.13
C ILE A 163 17.12 -23.73 -7.72
N ALA A 164 16.58 -22.80 -8.52
CA ALA A 164 15.33 -22.12 -8.24
C ALA A 164 14.47 -21.88 -9.48
N THR A 165 13.17 -21.92 -9.25
CA THR A 165 12.14 -21.48 -10.20
C THR A 165 11.82 -20.04 -9.89
N LEU A 166 12.17 -19.10 -10.78
CA LEU A 166 12.00 -17.66 -10.58
C LEU A 166 10.95 -17.08 -11.54
N LEU A 167 10.44 -15.90 -11.19
CA LEU A 167 9.65 -15.10 -12.13
C LEU A 167 10.52 -14.70 -13.33
N PRO A 168 9.99 -14.76 -14.57
CA PRO A 168 10.70 -14.28 -15.75
C PRO A 168 11.12 -12.82 -15.58
N ARG A 169 12.33 -12.48 -16.04
CA ARG A 169 12.86 -11.11 -15.92
C ARG A 169 12.93 -10.42 -17.27
N ASP A 170 12.70 -9.12 -17.29
CA ASP A 170 12.93 -8.29 -18.46
C ASP A 170 14.43 -8.07 -18.76
N SER A 171 14.75 -7.33 -19.82
CA SER A 171 16.13 -6.99 -20.20
C SER A 171 16.89 -6.19 -19.14
N ASN A 172 16.18 -5.56 -18.19
CA ASN A 172 16.74 -4.80 -17.07
C ASN A 172 16.88 -5.65 -15.79
N ARG A 173 16.61 -6.96 -15.87
CA ARG A 173 16.61 -7.92 -14.76
C ARG A 173 15.51 -7.66 -13.71
N ILE A 174 14.46 -6.94 -14.07
CA ILE A 174 13.30 -6.71 -13.21
C ILE A 174 12.32 -7.87 -13.42
N PRO A 175 11.86 -8.56 -12.35
CA PRO A 175 10.81 -9.57 -12.44
C PRO A 175 9.45 -9.00 -12.89
#